data_AF-A0A7X7WUZ9-F1
#
_entry.id   AF-A0A7X7WUZ9-F1
#
_cell.length_a   1.000
_cell.length_b   1.000
_cell.length_c   1.000
_cell.angle_alpha   90.00
_cell.angle_beta   90.00
_cell.angle_gamma   90.00
#
_symmetry.space_group_name_H-M   'P 1'
#
loop_
_entity.id
_entity.type
_entity.pdbx_description
1 polymer ?
#
loop_
_entity_poly.entity_id
_entity_poly.type
_entity_poly.pdbx_seq_one_letter_code
_entity_poly.pdbx_strand_id
1 'polypeptide(L)' 'MLERIKAFERIVTVCLTIMMAVVVLLAMIELGWLIIKDILSPPLLILEIEELLDIFGLFLLVLIGVEL' A
#
# COMPACT_ATOMS: atom_id res chain seq x y z
N MET A 1 -34.78 -5.90 -15.22
CA MET A 1 -33.46 -6.38 -15.70
C MET A 1 -32.34 -5.38 -15.40
N LEU A 2 -32.50 -4.09 -15.71
CA LEU A 2 -31.50 -3.04 -15.44
C LEU A 2 -31.12 -2.88 -13.94
N GLU A 3 -32.07 -3.06 -13.01
CA GLU A 3 -31.80 -2.94 -11.57
C GLU A 3 -30.87 -4.02 -11.01
N ARG A 4 -30.93 -5.25 -11.54
CA ARG A 4 -30.04 -6.34 -11.09
C ARG A 4 -28.60 -6.11 -11.52
N ILE A 5 -28.40 -5.51 -12.70
CA ILE A 5 -27.07 -5.17 -13.22
C ILE A 5 -26.46 -4.05 -12.37
N LYS A 6 -27.23 -3.01 -12.03
CA LYS A 6 -26.76 -1.93 -11.14
C LYS A 6 -26.42 -2.42 -9.74
N ALA A 7 -27.19 -3.37 -9.20
CA ALA A 7 -26.91 -3.98 -7.90
C ALA A 7 -25.60 -4.79 -7.93
N PHE A 8 -25.39 -5.56 -9.00
CA PHE A 8 -24.16 -6.32 -9.20
C PHE A 8 -22.93 -5.41 -9.35
N GLU A 9 -23.02 -4.39 -10.19
CA GLU A 9 -21.97 -3.38 -10.37
C GLU A 9 -21.60 -2.73 -9.04
N ARG A 10 -22.60 -2.32 -8.23
CA ARG A 10 -22.36 -1.72 -6.91
C ARG A 10 -21.65 -2.67 -5.95
N ILE A 11 -22.00 -3.95 -5.96
CA ILE A 11 -21.33 -4.97 -5.12
C ILE A 11 -19.87 -5.12 -5.53
N VAL A 12 -19.61 -5.23 -6.84
CA VAL A 12 -18.24 -5.39 -7.37
C VAL A 12 -17.39 -4.16 -7.01
N THR A 13 -17.88 -2.95 -7.27
CA THR A 13 -17.15 -1.72 -6.94
C THR A 13 -16.85 -1.63 -5.45
N VAL A 14 -17.82 -1.90 -4.58
CA VAL A 14 -17.59 -1.88 -3.12
C VAL A 14 -16.57 -2.93 -2.69
N CYS A 15 -16.63 -4.14 -3.23
CA CYS A 15 -15.62 -5.17 -2.97
C CYS A 15 -14.23 -4.71 -3.40
N LEU A 16 -14.08 -4.15 -4.61
CA LEU A 16 -12.81 -3.66 -5.12
C LEU A 16 -12.26 -2.52 -4.25
N THR A 17 -13.11 -1.56 -3.86
CA THR A 17 -12.71 -0.46 -2.97
C THR A 17 -12.23 -0.97 -1.61
N ILE A 18 -12.93 -1.94 -1.02
CA ILE A 18 -12.54 -2.53 0.27
C ILE A 18 -11.20 -3.26 0.13
N MET A 19 -11.03 -4.06 -0.93
CA MET A 19 -9.78 -4.77 -1.19
C MET A 19 -8.60 -3.79 -1.34
N MET A 20 -8.79 -2.72 -2.10
CA MET A 20 -7.78 -1.68 -2.29
C MET A 20 -7.41 -0.99 -0.97
N ALA A 21 -8.42 -0.61 -0.17
CA ALA A 21 -8.20 0.01 1.13
C ALA A 21 -7.40 -0.90 2.08
N VAL A 22 -7.70 -2.21 2.10
CA VAL A 22 -6.95 -3.18 2.91
C VAL A 22 -5.50 -3.29 2.46
N VAL A 23 -5.25 -3.40 1.14
CA VAL A 23 -3.90 -3.51 0.58
C VAL A 23 -3.07 -2.27 0.89
N VAL A 24 -3.63 -1.07 0.68
CA VAL A 24 -2.98 0.20 0.99
C VAL A 24 -2.62 0.30 2.47
N LEU A 25 -3.54 -0.10 3.35
CA LEU A 25 -3.33 -0.03 4.80
C LEU A 25 -2.22 -0.99 5.24
N LEU A 26 -2.21 -2.21 4.73
CA LEU A 26 -1.13 -3.17 5.00
C LEU A 26 0.21 -2.67 4.49
N ALA A 27 0.26 -2.14 3.26
CA ALA A 27 1.48 -1.59 2.68
C ALA A 27 2.01 -0.37 3.47
N MET A 28 1.13 0.50 3.98
CA MET A 28 1.53 1.58 4.88
C MET A 28 2.14 1.09 6.19
N ILE A 29 1.55 0.06 6.81
CA ILE A 29 2.09 -0.53 8.04
C ILE A 29 3.46 -1.15 7.78
N GLU A 30 3.58 -1.91 6.70
CA GLU A 30 4.83 -2.58 6.34
C GLU A 30 5.94 -1.58 6.04
N LEU A 31 5.63 -0.52 5.30
CA LEU A 31 6.54 0.59 5.03
C LEU A 31 7.00 1.28 6.32
N GLY A 32 6.07 1.60 7.22
CA GLY A 32 6.40 2.20 8.51
C GLY A 32 7.27 1.29 9.37
N TRP A 33 7.00 -0.02 9.38
CA TRP A 33 7.79 -1.01 10.10
C TRP A 33 9.21 -1.14 9.53
N LEU A 34 9.33 -1.18 8.20
CA LEU A 34 10.61 -1.23 7.49
C LEU A 34 11.48 -0.02 7.86
N ILE A 35 10.94 1.19 7.75
CA ILE A 35 11.65 2.43 8.13
C ILE A 35 12.13 2.39 9.58
N ILE A 36 11.27 1.97 10.52
CA ILE A 36 11.64 1.90 11.94
C ILE A 36 12.77 0.89 12.16
N LYS A 37 12.65 -0.28 11.55
CA LYS A 37 13.64 -1.35 11.65
C LYS A 37 14.99 -0.92 11.08
N ASP A 38 15.00 -0.22 9.95
CA ASP A 38 16.23 0.19 9.26
C ASP A 38 16.91 1.35 10.01
N ILE A 39 16.15 2.29 10.58
CA ILE A 39 16.70 3.38 11.41
C ILE A 39 17.34 2.86 12.70
N LEU A 40 16.75 1.82 13.32
CA LEU A 40 17.21 1.25 14.60
C LEU A 40 18.35 0.23 14.45
N SER A 41 18.63 -0.24 13.24
CA SER A 41 19.68 -1.22 12.98
C SER A 41 21.06 -0.54 12.97
N PRO A 42 22.09 -1.10 13.63
CA PRO A 42 23.45 -0.55 13.58
C PRO A 42 24.13 -0.89 12.23
N PRO A 43 24.81 0.02 11.52
CA PRO A 43 25.10 1.43 11.83
C PRO A 43 23.89 2.35 11.64
N LEU A 44 23.51 3.04 12.72
CA LEU A 44 22.32 3.88 12.75
C LEU A 44 22.37 4.97 11.65
N LEU A 45 21.24 5.16 10.96
CA LEU A 45 21.01 6.23 9.97
C LEU A 45 21.84 6.15 8.67
N ILE A 46 22.47 5.01 8.39
CA ILE A 46 23.13 4.76 7.10
C ILE A 46 22.35 3.66 6.39
N LEU A 47 21.38 4.05 5.56
CA LEU A 47 20.68 3.11 4.69
C LEU A 47 21.54 2.80 3.47
N GLU A 48 21.59 1.53 3.10
CA GLU A 48 22.22 1.11 1.86
C GLU A 48 21.37 1.53 0.65
N ILE A 49 21.99 1.67 -0.52
CA ILE A 49 21.28 2.11 -1.73
C ILE A 49 20.14 1.15 -2.10
N GLU A 50 20.33 -0.15 -1.85
CA GLU A 50 19.31 -1.17 -2.07
C GLU A 50 18.09 -0.97 -1.15
N GLU A 51 18.31 -0.77 0.15
CA GLU A 51 17.24 -0.49 1.12
C GLU A 51 16.49 0.80 0.78
N LEU A 52 17.23 1.83 0.36
CA LEU A 52 16.64 3.11 -0.04
C LEU A 52 15.74 2.95 -1.27
N LEU A 53 16.20 2.19 -2.27
CA LEU A 53 15.40 1.86 -3.46
C LEU A 53 14.15 1.05 -3.12
N ASP A 54 14.24 0.11 -2.18
CA ASP A 54 13.11 -0.69 -1.71
C ASP A 54 12.06 0.16 -0.99
N ILE A 55 12.49 1.05 -0.10
CA ILE A 55 11.59 2.02 0.57
C ILE A 55 10.91 2.91 -0.46
N PHE A 56 11.65 3.44 -1.44
CA PHE A 56 11.08 4.26 -2.50
C PHE A 56 10.07 3.46 -3.35
N GLY A 57 10.38 2.22 -3.71
CA GLY A 57 9.48 1.33 -4.44
C GLY A 57 8.17 1.07 -3.69
N LEU A 58 8.26 0.76 -2.40
CA LEU A 58 7.10 0.61 -1.51
C LEU A 58 6.29 1.89 -1.40
N PHE A 59 6.95 3.04 -1.27
CA PHE A 59 6.28 4.34 -1.18
C PHE A 59 5.52 4.67 -2.47
N LEU A 60 6.12 4.41 -3.64
CA LEU A 60 5.48 4.59 -4.94
C LEU A 60 4.30 3.62 -5.12
N LEU A 61 4.45 2.36 -4.70
CA LEU A 61 3.37 1.37 -4.74
C LEU A 61 2.16 1.81 -3.92
N VAL A 62 2.40 2.32 -2.69
CA VAL A 62 1.35 2.88 -1.83
C VAL A 62 0.71 4.10 -2.49
N LEU A 63 1.52 5.04 -3.01
CA LEU A 63 1.02 6.27 -3.63
C LEU A 63 0.11 5.97 -4.83
N ILE A 64 0.53 5.08 -5.73
CA ILE A 64 -0.26 4.64 -6.89
C ILE A 64 -1.58 4.00 -6.43
N GLY A 65 -1.56 3.20 -5.36
CA GLY A 65 -2.76 2.59 -4.80
C GLY A 65 -3.72 3.55 -4.08
N VAL A 66 -3.24 4.72 -3.64
CA VAL A 66 -4.04 5.75 -2.96
C VAL A 66 -4.59 6.79 -3.93
N GLU A 67 -3.85 7.10 -5.00
CA GLU A 67 -4.21 8.12 -5.99
C GLU A 67 -5.22 7.61 -7.04
N LEU A 68 -5.35 6.28 -7.23
CA LEU A 68 -6.32 5.62 -8.12
C LEU A 68 -7.70 5.42 -7.48
#